data_AF-A9L1W2-F1
#
_entry.id   AF-A9L1W2-F1
#
_cell.length_a   1.000
_cell.length_b   1.000
_cell.length_c   1.000
_cell.angle_alpha   90.00
_cell.angle_beta   90.00
_cell.angle_gamma   90.00
#
_symmetry.space_group_name_H-M   'P 1'
#
loop_
_entity.id
_entity.type
_entity.pdbx_description
1 polymer ?
#
loop_
_entity_poly.entity_id
_entity_poly.type
_entity_poly.pdbx_seq_one_letter_code
_entity_poly.pdbx_strand_id
1 'polypeptide(L)' 'MCPTTGATQAIIAPHANREYMYEHLKLISTATPFGRHVLVIMGGAGWHQQDLTDDFDNLTLLKLPPYSPELNPIEQV' A
#
# COMPACT_ATOMS: atom_id res chain seq x y z
N MET A 1 -5.24 5.67 -0.99
CA MET A 1 -6.30 6.62 -0.61
C MET A 1 -6.99 6.10 0.63
N CYS A 2 -7.27 6.94 1.62
CA CYS A 2 -8.06 6.57 2.80
C CYS A 2 -9.56 6.62 2.46
N PRO A 3 -10.33 5.52 2.57
CA PRO A 3 -11.74 5.51 2.18
C PRO A 3 -12.61 6.50 2.96
N THR A 4 -12.28 6.77 4.22
CA THR A 4 -13.07 7.66 5.08
C THR A 4 -12.81 9.14 4.81
N THR A 5 -11.59 9.52 4.44
CA THR A 5 -11.17 10.94 4.37
C THR A 5 -10.74 11.40 2.98
N GLY A 6 -10.52 10.49 2.04
CA GLY A 6 -9.96 10.78 0.72
C GLY A 6 -8.45 11.11 0.73
N ALA A 7 -7.81 11.17 1.91
CA ALA A 7 -6.38 11.48 2.02
C ALA A 7 -5.55 10.48 1.20
N THR A 8 -4.60 10.99 0.41
CA THR A 8 -3.87 10.20 -0.58
C THR A 8 -2.40 10.58 -0.58
N GLN A 9 -1.53 9.58 -0.73
CA GLN A 9 -0.10 9.71 -0.94
C GLN A 9 0.26 9.07 -2.28
N ALA A 10 1.15 9.71 -3.03
CA ALA A 10 1.61 9.24 -4.33
C ALA A 10 3.09 9.59 -4.51
N ILE A 11 3.79 8.78 -5.30
CA ILE A 11 5.16 9.03 -5.71
C ILE A 11 5.28 8.91 -7.23
N ILE A 12 6.16 9.71 -7.81
CA ILE A 12 6.64 9.51 -9.18
C ILE A 12 8.02 8.87 -9.03
N ALA A 13 8.20 7.67 -9.58
CA ALA A 13 9.42 6.90 -9.49
C ALA A 13 9.88 6.46 -10.90
N PRO A 14 11.20 6.33 -11.15
CA PRO A 14 11.72 5.89 -12.44
C PRO A 14 11.42 4.41 -12.74
N HIS A 15 11.15 3.59 -11.72
CA HIS A 15 10.89 2.15 -11.86
C HIS A 15 9.78 1.68 -10.92
N ALA A 16 9.09 0.61 -11.31
CA ALA A 16 8.21 -0.15 -10.42
C ALA A 16 9.00 -1.29 -9.77
N ASN A 17 9.50 -1.06 -8.56
CA ASN A 17 10.33 -2.02 -7.83
C ASN A 17 10.04 -2.00 -6.31
N ARG A 18 10.67 -2.93 -5.58
CA ARG A 18 10.49 -3.09 -4.14
C ARG A 18 10.93 -1.84 -3.35
N GLU A 19 12.02 -1.20 -3.76
CA GLU A 19 12.58 -0.01 -3.09
C GLU A 19 11.61 1.17 -3.14
N TYR A 20 11.07 1.50 -4.31
CA TYR A 20 10.12 2.60 -4.43
C TYR A 20 8.77 2.27 -3.79
N MET A 21 8.35 0.99 -3.78
CA MET A 21 7.17 0.58 -3.02
C MET A 21 7.37 0.80 -1.51
N TYR A 22 8.55 0.48 -0.97
CA TYR A 22 8.88 0.75 0.42
C TYR A 22 8.83 2.26 0.75
N GLU A 23 9.40 3.11 -0.10
CA GLU A 23 9.31 4.56 0.07
C GLU A 23 7.87 5.08 0.00
N HIS A 24 7.02 4.49 -0.84
CA HIS A 24 5.60 4.82 -0.87
C HIS A 24 4.87 4.44 0.42
N LEU A 25 5.16 3.24 0.96
CA LEU A 25 4.63 2.81 2.27
C LEU A 25 5.07 3.74 3.39
N LYS A 26 6.32 4.21 3.36
CA LYS A 26 6.84 5.18 4.33
C LYS A 26 6.09 6.51 4.32
N LEU A 27 5.73 7.01 3.13
CA LEU A 27 4.88 8.20 3.01
C LEU A 27 3.49 7.98 3.59
N ILE A 28 2.89 6.80 3.34
CA ILE A 28 1.59 6.43 3.90
C ILE A 28 1.66 6.34 5.43
N SER A 29 2.67 5.66 5.97
CA SER A 29 2.89 5.53 7.43
C SER A 29 3.04 6.90 8.08
N THR A 30 3.87 7.78 7.51
CA THR A 30 4.13 9.12 8.04
C THR A 30 2.90 10.02 7.99
N ALA A 31 2.10 9.92 6.92
CA ALA A 31 0.88 10.71 6.77
C ALA A 31 -0.29 10.17 7.61
N THR A 32 -0.16 8.99 8.21
CA THR A 32 -1.23 8.37 8.99
C THR A 32 -1.33 9.04 10.36
N PRO A 33 -2.51 9.56 10.75
CA PRO A 33 -2.68 10.18 12.06
C PRO A 33 -2.41 9.21 13.21
N PHE A 34 -1.88 9.74 14.32
CA PHE A 34 -1.66 8.97 15.54
C PHE A 34 -2.93 8.23 16.00
N GLY A 35 -2.76 6.99 16.48
CA GLY A 35 -3.87 6.13 16.90
C GLY A 35 -4.64 5.47 15.74
N ARG A 36 -4.15 5.55 14.51
CA ARG A 36 -4.70 4.82 13.35
C ARG A 36 -3.70 3.81 12.82
N HIS A 37 -4.25 2.69 12.35
CA HIS A 37 -3.53 1.63 11.66
C HIS A 37 -3.94 1.57 10.20
N VAL A 38 -3.00 1.30 9.30
CA VAL A 38 -3.28 1.22 7.87
C VAL A 38 -3.30 -0.24 7.42
N LEU A 39 -4.37 -0.61 6.73
CA LEU A 39 -4.41 -1.83 5.92
C LEU A 39 -4.13 -1.45 4.47
N VAL A 40 -3.05 -1.97 3.90
CA VAL A 40 -2.67 -1.75 2.50
C VAL A 40 -3.08 -2.98 1.70
N ILE A 41 -4.04 -2.80 0.79
CA ILE A 41 -4.54 -3.87 -0.10
C ILE A 41 -3.70 -3.86 -1.38
N MET A 42 -3.07 -4.97 -1.71
CA MET A 42 -2.23 -5.08 -2.91
C MET A 42 -2.42 -6.40 -3.66
N GLY A 43 -2.28 -6.32 -4.99
CA GLY A 43 -2.24 -7.50 -5.86
C GLY A 43 -0.92 -8.27 -5.77
N GLY A 44 -0.79 -9.30 -6.60
CA GLY A 44 0.31 -10.27 -6.56
C GLY A 44 1.63 -9.88 -7.24
N ALA A 45 1.87 -8.60 -7.55
CA ALA A 45 3.08 -8.18 -8.27
C ALA A 45 4.37 -8.56 -7.49
N GLY A 46 5.45 -8.85 -8.21
CA GLY A 46 6.73 -9.28 -7.61
C GLY A 46 7.34 -8.26 -6.64
N TRP A 47 6.95 -6.99 -6.73
CA TRP A 47 7.36 -5.90 -5.84
C TRP A 47 6.34 -5.59 -4.73
N HIS A 48 5.28 -6.40 -4.58
CA HIS A 48 4.32 -6.39 -3.47
C HIS A 48 4.54 -7.61 -2.55
N GLN A 49 5.62 -7.58 -1.77
CA GLN A 49 5.97 -8.65 -0.84
C GLN A 49 5.52 -8.31 0.59
N GLN A 50 5.17 -9.33 1.39
CA GLN A 50 4.62 -9.12 2.74
C GLN A 50 5.64 -8.50 3.71
N ASP A 51 6.93 -8.83 3.53
CA ASP A 51 8.05 -8.33 4.34
C ASP A 51 8.29 -6.82 4.20
N LEU A 52 7.65 -6.17 3.21
CA LEU A 52 7.73 -4.71 3.05
C LEU A 52 7.15 -3.93 4.23
N THR A 53 6.28 -4.54 5.02
CA THR A 53 5.67 -3.88 6.18
C THR A 53 6.34 -4.21 7.52
N ASP A 54 7.37 -5.05 7.54
CA ASP A 54 7.99 -5.54 8.78
C ASP A 54 8.66 -4.42 9.61
N ASP A 55 9.11 -3.36 8.94
CA ASP A 55 9.74 -2.19 9.57
C ASP A 55 8.74 -1.11 10.04
N PHE A 56 7.42 -1.35 9.92
CA PHE A 56 6.38 -0.37 10.26
C PHE A 56 5.44 -0.87 11.35
N ASP A 57 5.35 -0.11 12.45
CA ASP A 57 4.46 -0.44 13.56
C ASP A 57 2.97 -0.18 13.28
N ASN A 58 2.66 0.58 12.22
CA ASN A 58 1.31 1.09 11.92
C ASN A 58 0.78 0.69 10.53
N LEU A 59 1.45 -0.24 9.84
CA LEU A 59 1.02 -0.75 8.55
C LEU A 59 0.82 -2.27 8.61
N THR A 60 -0.14 -2.77 7.86
CA THR A 60 -0.26 -4.21 7.54
C THR A 60 -0.63 -4.38 6.09
N LEU A 61 -0.01 -5.35 5.43
CA LEU A 61 -0.23 -5.67 4.03
C LEU A 61 -1.23 -6.81 3.90
N LEU A 62 -2.33 -6.57 3.18
CA LEU A 62 -3.27 -7.59 2.75
C LEU A 62 -3.04 -7.90 1.27
N LYS A 63 -2.57 -9.10 0.99
CA LYS A 63 -2.36 -9.58 -0.39
C LYS A 63 -3.64 -10.22 -0.92
N LEU A 64 -4.10 -9.76 -2.07
CA LEU A 64 -5.27 -10.35 -2.73
C LEU A 64 -4.96 -11.74 -3.31
N PRO A 65 -5.97 -12.61 -3.47
CA PRO A 65 -5.83 -13.86 -4.18
C PRO A 65 -5.30 -13.64 -5.62
N PRO A 66 -4.54 -14.60 -6.17
CA PRO A 66 -4.11 -14.54 -7.56
C PRO A 66 -5.30 -14.41 -8.51
N TYR A 67 -5.16 -13.58 -9.55
CA TYR A 67 -6.16 -13.38 -10.61
C TYR A 67 -7.52 -12.85 -10.14
N SER A 68 -7.55 -12.08 -9.05
CA SER A 68 -8.76 -11.42 -8.53
C SER A 68 -8.75 -9.88 -8.67
N PRO A 69 -8.68 -9.33 -9.91
CA PRO A 69 -8.71 -7.88 -10.14
C PRO A 69 -9.99 -7.20 -9.63
N GLU A 70 -11.10 -7.93 -9.60
CA GLU A 70 -12.40 -7.46 -9.09
C GLU A 70 -12.37 -7.08 -7.60
N LEU A 71 -11.37 -7.59 -6.86
CA LEU A 71 -11.18 -7.29 -5.44
C LEU A 71 -10.26 -6.09 -5.19
N ASN A 72 -9.64 -5.53 -6.23
CA ASN A 72 -8.77 -4.36 -6.13
C ASN A 72 -9.58 -3.09 -6.44
N PRO A 73 -9.91 -2.24 -5.45
CA PRO A 73 -10.82 -1.10 -5.66
C PRO A 73 -10.32 -0.10 -6.71
N ILE A 74 -9.00 0.01 -6.91
CA ILE A 74 -8.43 0.94 -7.90
C ILE A 74 -8.64 0.47 -9.34
N GLU A 75 -8.88 -0.82 -9.55
CA GLU A 75 -9.15 -1.40 -10.88
C GLU A 75 -10.64 -1.30 -11.27
N GLN A 76 -11.49 -0.84 -10.35
CA GLN A 76 -12.92 -0.63 -10.56
C GLN A 76 -13.28 0.86 -10.77
N VAL A 77 -12.27 1.71 -11.02
CA VAL A 77 -12.43 3.16 -11.28
C VAL A 77 -12.70 3.42 -12.76
#